data_AF-A0A832N2J8-F1
#
_entry.id   AF-A0A832N2J8-F1
#
_cell.length_a   1.000
_cell.length_b   1.000
_cell.length_c   1.000
_cell.angle_alpha   90.00
_cell.angle_beta   90.00
_cell.angle_gamma   90.00
#
_symmetry.space_group_name_H-M   'P 1'
#
loop_
_entity.id
_entity.type
_entity.pdbx_description
1 polymer ?
#
loop_
_entity_poly.entity_id
_entity_poly.type
_entity_poly.pdbx_seq_one_letter_code
_entity_poly.pdbx_strand_id
1 'polypeptide(L)'
;MSPVFHVASSLVLLGLIGTVLGFIIALSGVSAQSATNLSETSAMVSRLISGMSVALYTTLEGAILNLWLIANYRMLAAGAAGLINGLVALGEDNERS
;
A
#
# COMPACT_ATOMS: atom_id res chain seq x y z
N MET A 1 9.58 -5.11 -17.58
CA MET A 1 9.12 -4.90 -16.18
C MET A 1 7.88 -5.76 -15.98
N SER A 2 7.86 -6.72 -15.04
CA SER A 2 6.68 -7.59 -14.83
C SER A 2 5.47 -6.76 -14.37
N PRO A 3 4.25 -7.02 -14.88
CA PRO A 3 3.05 -6.25 -14.52
C PRO A 3 2.76 -6.23 -13.01
N VAL A 4 3.17 -7.27 -12.28
CA VAL A 4 3.02 -7.35 -10.81
C VAL A 4 3.86 -6.27 -10.09
N PHE A 5 5.08 -6.01 -10.56
CA PHE A 5 5.92 -4.95 -9.98
C PHE A 5 5.35 -3.56 -10.23
N HIS A 6 4.66 -3.35 -11.36
CA HIS A 6 3.97 -2.08 -11.60
C HIS A 6 2.85 -1.86 -10.59
N VAL A 7 1.98 -2.85 -10.38
CA VAL A 7 0.86 -2.74 -9.43
C VAL A 7 1.39 -2.57 -8.00
N ALA A 8 2.41 -3.34 -7.60
CA ALA A 8 3.12 -3.21 -6.33
C ALA A 8 3.64 -1.77 -6.09
N SER A 9 4.31 -1.18 -7.08
CA SER A 9 4.81 0.20 -7.01
C SER A 9 3.66 1.22 -6.94
N SER A 10 2.59 1.01 -7.70
CA SER A 10 1.38 1.86 -7.64
C SER A 10 0.70 1.83 -6.28
N LEU A 11 0.71 0.71 -5.57
CA LEU A 11 0.17 0.58 -4.21
C LEU A 11 0.96 1.43 -3.19
N VAL A 12 2.28 1.49 -3.33
CA VAL A 12 3.12 2.39 -2.51
C VAL A 12 2.84 3.85 -2.85
N LEU A 13 2.70 4.15 -4.15
CA LEU A 13 2.37 5.50 -4.62
C LEU A 13 0.98 5.95 -4.12
N LEU A 14 0.01 5.04 -4.03
CA LEU A 14 -1.30 5.30 -3.44
C LEU A 14 -1.18 5.72 -1.96
N GLY A 15 -0.32 5.07 -1.18
CA GLY A 15 -0.03 5.49 0.19
C GLY A 15 0.56 6.89 0.28
N LEU A 16 1.46 7.25 -0.64
CA LEU A 16 2.04 8.59 -0.73
C LEU A 16 0.98 9.65 -1.11
N ILE A 17 0.06 9.35 -2.03
CA ILE A 17 -1.09 10.24 -2.33
C ILE A 17 -1.93 10.46 -1.06
N GLY A 18 -2.12 9.39 -0.29
CA GLY A 18 -2.77 9.44 1.01
C GLY A 18 -2.17 10.46 1.98
N THR A 19 -0.84 10.55 2.04
CA THR A 19 -0.17 11.58 2.85
C THR A 19 -0.47 13.00 2.39
N VAL A 20 -0.52 13.24 1.09
CA VAL A 20 -0.83 14.55 0.51
C VAL A 20 -2.27 14.93 0.86
N LEU A 21 -3.22 14.00 0.72
CA LEU A 21 -4.62 14.22 1.08
C LEU A 21 -4.79 14.49 2.58
N GLY A 22 -4.09 13.74 3.43
CA GLY A 22 -4.12 13.97 4.88
C GLY A 22 -3.59 15.34 5.27
N PHE A 23 -2.52 15.82 4.63
CA PHE A 23 -2.03 17.19 4.84
C PHE A 23 -3.00 18.26 4.35
N ILE A 24 -3.66 18.06 3.21
CA ILE A 24 -4.70 18.99 2.73
C ILE A 24 -5.82 19.12 3.77
N ILE A 25 -6.30 18.00 4.32
CA ILE A 25 -7.34 17.99 5.34
C ILE A 25 -6.85 18.67 6.63
N ALA A 26 -5.65 18.33 7.09
CA ALA A 26 -5.04 18.89 8.30
C ALA A 26 -4.93 20.41 8.23
N LEU A 27 -4.48 20.94 7.09
CA LEU A 27 -4.24 22.38 6.90
C LEU A 27 -5.50 23.16 6.53
N SER A 28 -6.56 22.50 6.04
CA SER A 28 -7.83 23.17 5.68
C SER A 28 -8.50 23.94 6.83
N GLY A 29 -8.16 23.59 8.08
CA GLY A 29 -8.70 24.21 9.28
C GLY A 29 -7.82 25.24 9.95
N VAL A 30 -6.64 25.54 9.40
CA VAL A 30 -5.65 26.43 10.03
C VAL A 30 -5.83 27.86 9.53
N SER A 31 -6.40 28.72 10.37
CA SER A 31 -6.43 30.17 10.20
C SER A 31 -5.62 30.86 11.29
N ALA A 32 -4.78 31.84 10.92
CA ALA A 32 -3.92 32.57 11.87
C ALA A 32 -4.72 33.30 12.98
N GLN A 33 -5.94 33.74 12.68
CA GLN A 33 -6.88 34.34 13.65
C GLN A 33 -7.43 33.32 14.68
N SER A 34 -7.42 32.03 14.36
CA SER A 34 -8.01 30.98 15.19
C SER A 34 -7.08 30.47 16.30
N ALA A 35 -5.80 30.84 16.24
CA ALA A 35 -4.81 30.50 17.27
C ALA A 35 -4.99 31.31 18.57
N THR A 36 -5.69 32.45 18.51
CA THR A 36 -5.90 33.34 19.67
C THR A 36 -7.12 33.00 20.52
N ASN A 37 -8.02 32.14 20.02
CA ASN A 37 -9.22 31.71 20.74
C ASN A 37 -9.09 30.25 21.18
N LEU A 38 -9.18 29.98 22.49
CA LEU A 38 -9.10 28.62 23.08
C LEU A 38 -10.10 27.64 22.46
N SER A 39 -11.33 28.10 22.15
CA SER A 39 -12.35 27.27 21.49
C SER A 39 -11.95 26.89 20.07
N GLU A 40 -11.35 27.81 19.31
CA GLU A 40 -10.95 27.58 17.91
C GLU A 40 -9.67 26.73 17.81
N THR A 41 -8.82 26.78 18.82
CA THR A 41 -7.64 25.92 18.93
C THR A 41 -8.02 24.44 19.00
N SER A 42 -9.06 24.09 19.76
CA SER A 42 -9.53 22.70 19.85
C SER A 42 -10.04 22.14 18.51
N ALA A 43 -10.75 22.97 17.74
CA ALA A 43 -11.24 22.61 16.40
C ALA A 43 -10.09 22.46 15.39
N MET A 44 -9.06 23.32 15.48
CA MET A 44 -7.85 23.22 14.68
C MET A 44 -7.11 21.90 14.96
N VAL A 45 -6.90 21.56 16.23
CA VAL A 45 -6.25 20.31 16.64
C VAL A 45 -7.03 19.09 16.15
N SER A 46 -8.37 19.11 16.27
CA SER A 46 -9.20 18.01 15.76
C SER A 46 -9.02 17.78 14.26
N ARG A 47 -8.90 18.85 13.46
CA ARG A 47 -8.67 18.73 12.01
C ARG A 47 -7.26 18.25 11.69
N LEU A 48 -6.26 18.72 12.42
CA LEU A 48 -4.88 18.22 12.30
C LEU A 48 -4.82 16.71 12.55
N ILE A 49 -5.46 16.24 13.64
CA ILE A 49 -5.51 14.81 13.98
C ILE A 49 -6.25 14.03 12.90
N SER A 50 -7.39 14.54 12.42
CA SER A 50 -8.15 13.88 11.34
C SER A 50 -7.37 13.77 10.04
N GLY A 51 -6.65 14.83 9.63
CA GLY A 51 -5.83 14.77 8.43
C GLY A 51 -4.65 13.82 8.58
N MET A 52 -4.01 13.82 9.75
CA MET A 52 -2.92 12.90 10.06
C MET A 52 -3.38 11.44 10.08
N SER A 53 -4.55 11.13 10.64
CA SER A 53 -5.08 9.76 10.63
C SER A 53 -5.32 9.27 9.20
N VAL A 54 -5.87 10.11 8.33
CA VAL A 54 -6.08 9.76 6.91
C VAL A 54 -4.75 9.47 6.23
N ALA A 55 -3.73 10.30 6.44
CA ALA A 55 -2.38 10.08 5.89
C ALA A 55 -1.77 8.75 6.34
N LEU A 56 -1.89 8.42 7.63
CA LEU A 56 -1.31 7.21 8.20
C LEU A 56 -2.05 5.94 7.75
N TYR A 57 -3.39 5.95 7.74
CA TYR A 57 -4.18 4.80 7.30
C TYR A 57 -3.92 4.45 5.84
N THR A 58 -3.94 5.45 4.97
CA THR A 58 -3.71 5.24 3.53
C THR A 58 -2.27 4.80 3.22
N THR A 59 -1.28 5.32 3.97
CA THR A 59 0.11 4.84 3.89
C THR A 59 0.22 3.38 4.31
N LEU A 60 -0.44 3.01 5.42
CA LEU A 60 -0.43 1.66 5.93
C LEU A 60 -1.12 0.69 4.97
N GLU A 61 -2.30 1.04 4.45
CA GLU A 61 -3.02 0.24 3.48
C GLU A 61 -2.20 0.01 2.20
N GLY A 62 -1.57 1.07 1.65
CA GLY A 62 -0.69 0.94 0.49
C GLY A 62 0.48 -0.01 0.71
N ALA A 63 1.12 0.06 1.88
CA ALA A 63 2.21 -0.84 2.26
C ALA A 63 1.74 -2.29 2.46
N ILE A 64 0.63 -2.50 3.16
CA ILE A 64 0.07 -3.83 3.43
C ILE A 64 -0.35 -4.50 2.11
N LEU A 65 -1.05 -3.79 1.24
CA LEU A 65 -1.49 -4.33 -0.04
C LEU A 65 -0.30 -4.68 -0.95
N ASN A 66 0.74 -3.84 -0.97
CA ASN A 66 1.97 -4.14 -1.68
C ASN A 66 2.64 -5.43 -1.17
N LEU A 67 2.80 -5.58 0.15
CA LEU A 67 3.36 -6.79 0.76
C LEU A 67 2.52 -8.03 0.44
N TRP A 68 1.19 -7.90 0.56
CA TRP A 68 0.25 -8.96 0.26
C TRP A 68 0.36 -9.43 -1.19
N LEU A 69 0.40 -8.50 -2.14
CA LEU A 69 0.50 -8.81 -3.56
C LEU A 69 1.80 -9.55 -3.89
N ILE A 70 2.94 -9.09 -3.34
CA ILE A 70 4.24 -9.73 -3.55
C ILE A 70 4.25 -11.14 -2.95
N ALA A 71 3.66 -11.33 -1.76
CA ALA A 71 3.57 -12.65 -1.13
C ALA A 71 2.78 -13.64 -2.00
N ASN A 72 1.60 -13.23 -2.49
CA ASN A 72 0.78 -14.05 -3.38
C ASN A 72 1.51 -14.38 -4.68
N TYR A 73 2.20 -13.40 -5.26
CA TYR A 73 2.99 -13.63 -6.48
C TYR A 73 4.11 -14.64 -6.26
N ARG A 74 4.84 -14.54 -5.15
CA ARG A 74 5.91 -15.50 -4.81
C ARG A 74 5.38 -16.92 -4.64
N MET A 75 4.22 -17.07 -3.99
CA MET A 75 3.57 -18.36 -3.81
C MET A 75 3.16 -18.97 -5.16
N LEU A 76 2.55 -18.16 -6.04
CA LEU A 76 2.15 -18.63 -7.37
C LEU A 76 3.36 -18.99 -8.25
N ALA A 77 4.42 -18.18 -8.21
CA ALA A 77 5.66 -18.45 -8.94
C ALA A 77 6.32 -19.76 -8.47
N ALA A 78 6.37 -20.01 -7.16
CA ALA A 78 6.89 -21.25 -6.60
C ALA A 78 6.03 -22.46 -7.01
N GLY A 79 4.70 -22.34 -6.96
CA GLY A 79 3.78 -23.39 -7.42
C GLY A 79 3.93 -23.71 -8.90
N ALA A 80 4.05 -22.69 -9.75
CA ALA A 80 4.27 -22.86 -11.19
C ALA A 80 5.62 -23.55 -11.48
N ALA A 81 6.69 -23.15 -10.78
CA ALA A 81 7.99 -23.80 -10.91
C ALA A 81 7.93 -25.28 -10.48
N GLY A 82 7.22 -25.59 -9.39
CA GLY A 82 6.97 -26.97 -8.96
C GLY A 82 6.23 -27.80 -10.00
N LEU A 83 5.19 -27.22 -10.63
CA LEU A 83 4.45 -27.88 -11.70
C LEU A 83 5.34 -28.19 -12.91
N ILE A 84 6.15 -27.22 -13.35
CA ILE A 84 7.06 -27.40 -14.48
C ILE A 84 8.08 -28.50 -14.18
N ASN A 85 8.69 -28.49 -12.99
CA ASN A 85 9.64 -29.55 -12.59
C ASN A 85 8.97 -30.93 -12.56
N GLY A 86 7.73 -31.03 -12.09
CA GLY A 86 6.96 -32.28 -12.13
C GLY A 86 6.68 -32.77 -13.55
N LEU A 87 6.32 -31.87 -14.46
CA LEU A 87 6.10 -32.20 -15.87
C LEU A 87 7.40 -32.66 -16.57
N VAL A 88 8.53 -32.03 -16.26
CA VAL A 88 9.84 -32.44 -16.79
C VAL A 88 10.21 -33.83 -16.29
N ALA A 89 10.08 -34.10 -14.99
CA ALA A 89 10.37 -35.42 -14.42
C ALA A 89 9.51 -36.54 -15.03
N LEU A 90 8.22 -36.28 -15.24
CA LEU A 90 7.32 -37.22 -15.92
C LEU A 90 7.74 -37.47 -17.38
N GLY A 91 8.22 -36.45 -18.09
CA GLY A 91 8.77 -36.59 -19.43
C GLY A 91 10.01 -37.47 -19.47
N GLU A 92 10.95 -37.24 -18.55
CA GLU A 92 12.20 -38.01 -18.44
C GLU A 92 11.96 -39.50 -18.13
N ASP A 93 10.96 -39.81 -17.29
CA ASP A 93 10.61 -41.20 -16.96
C ASP A 93 9.94 -41.93 -18.15
N ASN A 94 9.16 -41.21 -18.96
CA ASN A 94 8.50 -41.78 -20.14
C ASN A 94 9.48 -42.06 -21.29
N GLU A 95 10.59 -41.32 -21.39
CA GLU A 95 11.65 -41.60 -22.37
C GLU A 95 12.57 -42.77 -21.98
N ARG A 96 12.51 -43.21 -20.72
CA ARG A 96 13.31 -44.34 -20.19
C ARG A 96 12.57 -45.69 -20.20
N SER A 97 11.28 -45.70 -20.54
CA SER A 97 10.42 -46.89 -20.59
C SER A 97 10.25 -47.41 -22.02
#